data_AF-A0A1I3ADX2-F1
#
_entry.id   AF-A0A1I3ADX2-F1
#
_cell.length_a   1.000
_cell.length_b   1.000
_cell.length_c   1.000
_cell.angle_alpha   90.00
_cell.angle_beta   90.00
_cell.angle_gamma   90.00
#
_symmetry.space_group_name_H-M   'P 1'
#
loop_
_entity.id
_entity.type
_entity.pdbx_description
1 polymer ?
#
loop_
_entity_poly.entity_id
_entity_poly.type
_entity_poly.pdbx_seq_one_letter_code
_entity_poly.pdbx_strand_id
1 'polypeptide(L)'
;MNWKKRIVSLVLAAVIGVGTFLSSGVEAEAAGVIGKGIDVSKYQGAINWSAVAADGYSFAFIKVGSAKSGLDPYFAANMVGANAAGLKTGVYLYSYATTVEAAMAEAQFTLAAIAPFTVNMPVVFDLEDAVHKSMTPEQLAALTVVFCTIIQSAGYYPMVYSSKNWLTQRIGPVPFDVWAAQYADACEYPNPAFWQFTSSGTVNGIQGRVDLNFQFKDYSNIIIPYGFTTRGGKTYFYNNYRMQYGWVDYESNRYFMNADGTLYNNGWLTDGVNTFYMDTKDGHMLRDLVTIQGKNYYFDVNGFMQKGYVTIAGLTYLFGADGSMQYGWFTDEKGVRYFQEDGSMAMNKTLVLDGKTYVFDASGYGQEVVTPDIDLTGVDPSTWVLDPATGNMIDTATGLPVDPAIAAAVIAQAQAAAAQ
;
A
#
# COMPACT_ATOMS: atom_id res chain seq x y z
N MET A 1 25.27 -4.28 16.65
CA MET A 1 24.83 -5.60 16.11
C MET A 1 24.45 -5.41 14.64
N ASN A 2 25.21 -6.02 13.72
CA ASN A 2 25.34 -5.65 12.30
C ASN A 2 24.03 -5.58 11.49
N TRP A 3 23.79 -4.44 10.82
CA TRP A 3 22.70 -4.22 9.85
C TRP A 3 22.66 -5.30 8.75
N LYS A 4 23.82 -5.82 8.32
CA LYS A 4 23.94 -6.95 7.39
C LYS A 4 23.29 -8.25 7.91
N LYS A 5 23.26 -8.50 9.22
CA LYS A 5 22.60 -9.68 9.82
C LYS A 5 21.07 -9.55 9.83
N ARG A 6 20.53 -8.34 9.93
CA ARG A 6 19.07 -8.10 9.87
C ARG A 6 18.49 -8.37 8.47
N ILE A 7 19.23 -8.05 7.41
CA ILE A 7 18.82 -8.36 6.02
C ILE A 7 18.83 -9.88 5.80
N VAL A 8 19.86 -10.59 6.27
CA VAL A 8 19.93 -12.06 6.16
C VAL A 8 18.80 -12.75 6.94
N SER A 9 18.47 -12.27 8.14
CA SER A 9 17.36 -12.84 8.94
C SER A 9 15.96 -12.52 8.37
N LEU A 10 15.77 -11.36 7.74
CA LEU A 10 14.52 -11.02 7.04
C LEU A 10 14.35 -11.82 5.74
N VAL A 11 15.44 -12.06 5.00
CA VAL A 11 15.41 -12.90 3.79
C VAL A 11 15.15 -14.37 4.15
N LEU A 12 15.77 -14.93 5.19
CA LEU A 12 15.45 -16.29 5.64
C LEU A 12 14.04 -16.44 6.22
N ALA A 13 13.49 -15.41 6.89
CA ALA A 13 12.11 -15.43 7.37
C ALA A 13 11.09 -15.26 6.21
N ALA A 14 11.43 -14.47 5.19
CA ALA A 14 10.63 -14.32 3.97
C ALA A 14 10.65 -15.57 3.08
N VAL A 15 11.72 -16.37 3.12
CA VAL A 15 11.80 -17.68 2.43
C VAL A 15 10.70 -18.66 2.91
N ILE A 16 10.17 -18.48 4.13
CA ILE A 16 9.06 -19.29 4.67
C ILE A 16 7.68 -18.72 4.28
N GLY A 17 7.63 -17.47 3.80
CA GLY A 17 6.41 -16.74 3.47
C GLY A 17 6.25 -16.41 1.98
N VAL A 18 7.02 -17.02 1.08
CA VAL A 18 6.78 -16.90 -0.37
C VAL A 18 5.50 -17.67 -0.65
N GLY A 19 4.39 -16.92 -0.64
CA GLY A 19 3.07 -17.40 -1.02
C GLY A 19 3.18 -18.22 -2.28
N THR A 20 2.62 -19.42 -2.22
CA THR A 20 2.40 -20.28 -3.35
C THR A 20 1.77 -19.49 -4.48
N PHE A 21 2.56 -19.14 -5.50
CA PHE A 21 2.03 -18.92 -6.84
C PHE A 21 1.61 -20.29 -7.36
N LEU A 22 0.52 -20.82 -6.82
CA LEU A 22 -0.24 -21.83 -7.51
C LEU A 22 -0.84 -21.11 -8.72
N SER A 23 -0.14 -21.20 -9.86
CA SER A 23 -0.89 -21.27 -11.10
C SER A 23 -1.84 -22.44 -10.91
N SER A 24 -3.13 -22.16 -10.73
CA SER A 24 -4.16 -23.17 -10.94
C SER A 24 -3.82 -23.86 -12.25
N GLY A 25 -3.64 -25.19 -12.19
CA GLY A 25 -3.40 -26.02 -13.35
C GLY A 25 -4.59 -25.92 -14.29
N VAL A 26 -4.58 -24.89 -15.13
CA VAL A 26 -5.27 -24.91 -16.40
C VAL A 26 -4.34 -25.71 -17.29
N GLU A 27 -4.82 -26.85 -17.79
CA GLU A 27 -4.17 -27.52 -18.90
C GLU A 27 -4.04 -26.50 -20.03
N ALA A 28 -2.83 -25.95 -20.19
CA ALA A 28 -2.56 -24.96 -21.20
C ALA A 28 -2.49 -25.68 -22.54
N GLU A 29 -3.43 -25.36 -23.42
CA GLU A 29 -3.24 -25.52 -24.86
C GLU A 29 -1.89 -24.88 -25.22
N ALA A 30 -1.08 -25.53 -26.04
CA ALA A 30 0.23 -25.01 -26.43
C ALA A 30 0.05 -23.59 -27.01
N ALA A 31 0.38 -22.57 -26.23
CA ALA A 31 0.22 -21.18 -26.66
C ALA A 31 1.02 -21.01 -27.97
N GLY A 32 0.40 -20.41 -28.98
CA GLY A 32 1.10 -20.09 -30.23
C GLY A 32 2.30 -19.17 -29.96
N VAL A 33 3.26 -19.16 -30.88
CA VAL A 33 4.37 -18.20 -30.83
C VAL A 33 3.80 -16.77 -30.91
N ILE A 34 4.08 -15.94 -29.90
CA ILE A 34 3.61 -14.55 -29.82
C ILE A 34 4.73 -13.52 -30.05
N GLY A 35 5.97 -13.96 -30.14
CA GLY A 35 7.11 -13.08 -30.34
C GLY A 35 8.38 -13.82 -30.74
N LYS A 36 9.27 -13.11 -31.40
CA LYS A 36 10.61 -13.57 -31.78
C LYS A 36 11.64 -12.61 -31.21
N GLY A 37 12.69 -13.15 -30.61
CA GLY A 37 13.73 -12.37 -29.96
C GLY A 37 15.09 -13.03 -30.08
N ILE A 38 16.07 -12.36 -29.50
CA ILE A 38 17.45 -12.82 -29.43
C ILE A 38 17.94 -12.82 -27.99
N ASP A 39 19.01 -13.53 -27.73
CA ASP A 39 19.80 -13.30 -26.52
C ASP A 39 21.26 -13.06 -26.91
N VAL A 40 21.91 -12.16 -26.17
CA VAL A 40 23.22 -11.60 -26.55
C VAL A 40 24.12 -11.45 -25.34
N SER A 41 25.42 -11.49 -25.63
CA SER A 41 26.50 -11.21 -24.69
C SER A 41 27.65 -10.52 -25.42
N LYS A 42 28.81 -10.43 -24.79
CA LYS A 42 30.06 -9.99 -25.43
C LYS A 42 30.41 -10.71 -26.73
N TYR A 43 29.87 -11.91 -26.97
CA TYR A 43 30.17 -12.69 -28.17
C TYR A 43 29.62 -12.05 -29.46
N GLN A 44 28.58 -11.22 -29.37
CA GLN A 44 28.03 -10.51 -30.52
C GLN A 44 28.71 -9.17 -30.81
N GLY A 45 29.58 -8.70 -29.91
CA GLY A 45 30.30 -7.44 -30.07
C GLY A 45 29.36 -6.23 -30.17
N ALA A 46 29.71 -5.27 -31.03
CA ALA A 46 28.87 -4.10 -31.29
C ALA A 46 27.67 -4.47 -32.17
N ILE A 47 26.47 -4.10 -31.73
CA ILE A 47 25.21 -4.44 -32.40
C ILE A 47 24.52 -3.19 -32.92
N ASN A 48 24.05 -3.22 -34.17
CA ASN A 48 23.12 -2.22 -34.69
C ASN A 48 21.69 -2.61 -34.32
N TRP A 49 21.23 -2.12 -33.16
CA TRP A 49 19.92 -2.44 -32.61
C TRP A 49 18.74 -1.95 -33.46
N SER A 50 18.90 -0.85 -34.21
CA SER A 50 17.86 -0.38 -35.13
C SER A 50 17.62 -1.35 -36.29
N ALA A 51 18.70 -1.99 -36.78
CA ALA A 51 18.59 -3.04 -37.80
C ALA A 51 17.96 -4.31 -37.23
N VAL A 52 18.29 -4.69 -35.99
CA VAL A 52 17.66 -5.83 -35.29
C VAL A 52 16.14 -5.62 -35.15
N ALA A 53 15.72 -4.42 -34.72
CA ALA A 53 14.31 -4.06 -34.61
C ALA A 53 13.60 -4.10 -35.98
N ALA A 54 14.23 -3.54 -37.02
CA ALA A 54 13.70 -3.53 -38.38
C ALA A 54 13.59 -4.94 -38.98
N ASP A 55 14.40 -5.90 -38.51
CA ASP A 55 14.37 -7.31 -38.89
C ASP A 55 13.24 -8.10 -38.19
N GLY A 56 12.40 -7.42 -37.41
CA GLY A 56 11.19 -7.99 -36.79
C GLY A 56 11.39 -8.63 -35.42
N TYR A 57 12.55 -8.46 -34.79
CA TYR A 57 12.79 -8.94 -33.42
C TYR A 57 12.21 -7.97 -32.40
N SER A 58 11.39 -8.48 -31.47
CA SER A 58 10.61 -7.67 -30.53
C SER A 58 11.17 -7.65 -29.11
N PHE A 59 12.09 -8.55 -28.77
CA PHE A 59 12.73 -8.60 -27.46
C PHE A 59 14.19 -9.07 -27.52
N ALA A 60 14.95 -8.73 -26.49
CA ALA A 60 16.30 -9.24 -26.26
C ALA A 60 16.53 -9.61 -24.78
N PHE A 61 17.16 -10.77 -24.54
CA PHE A 61 17.76 -11.09 -23.24
C PHE A 61 19.26 -10.77 -23.27
N ILE A 62 19.69 -9.85 -22.42
CA ILE A 62 21.06 -9.31 -22.46
C ILE A 62 21.84 -9.82 -21.25
N LYS A 63 23.01 -10.43 -21.49
CA LYS A 63 23.85 -10.96 -20.43
C LYS A 63 24.36 -9.85 -19.52
N VAL A 64 24.04 -9.94 -18.24
CA VAL A 64 24.62 -9.06 -17.21
C VAL A 64 26.11 -9.37 -17.03
N GLY A 65 26.44 -10.65 -16.89
CA GLY A 65 27.80 -11.11 -16.60
C GLY A 65 27.78 -12.42 -15.85
N SER A 66 28.78 -12.62 -14.99
CA SER A 66 28.84 -13.73 -14.04
C SER A 66 29.72 -13.38 -12.84
N ALA A 67 29.57 -14.09 -11.72
CA ALA A 67 30.48 -13.94 -10.58
C ALA A 67 31.94 -14.28 -10.90
N LYS A 68 32.18 -15.10 -11.94
CA LYS A 68 33.53 -15.53 -12.36
C LYS A 68 34.22 -14.51 -13.27
N SER A 69 33.48 -13.92 -14.19
CA SER A 69 34.04 -13.03 -15.24
C SER A 69 33.75 -11.55 -15.01
N GLY A 70 32.98 -11.21 -13.99
CA GLY A 70 32.47 -9.86 -13.78
C GLY A 70 31.39 -9.48 -14.79
N LEU A 71 31.14 -8.17 -14.89
CA LEU A 71 30.16 -7.58 -15.81
C LEU A 71 30.54 -7.86 -17.26
N ASP A 72 29.56 -8.20 -18.09
CA ASP A 72 29.76 -8.31 -19.52
C ASP A 72 30.14 -6.92 -20.09
N PRO A 73 31.26 -6.80 -20.83
CA PRO A 73 31.76 -5.50 -21.29
C PRO A 73 30.81 -4.80 -22.28
N TYR A 74 29.88 -5.53 -22.90
CA TYR A 74 28.87 -4.97 -23.79
C TYR A 74 27.50 -4.77 -23.11
N PHE A 75 27.34 -5.17 -21.83
CA PHE A 75 26.05 -5.11 -21.13
C PHE A 75 25.38 -3.73 -21.23
N ALA A 76 26.09 -2.67 -20.84
CA ALA A 76 25.54 -1.32 -20.84
C ALA A 76 25.19 -0.83 -22.25
N ALA A 77 26.07 -1.06 -23.23
CA ALA A 77 25.83 -0.66 -24.62
C ALA A 77 24.63 -1.41 -25.21
N ASN A 78 24.48 -2.69 -24.90
CA ASN A 78 23.37 -3.52 -25.33
C ASN A 78 22.06 -3.08 -24.66
N MET A 79 22.04 -2.83 -23.35
CA MET A 79 20.84 -2.35 -22.65
C MET A 79 20.37 -1.00 -23.19
N VAL A 80 21.28 -0.05 -23.41
CA VAL A 80 20.96 1.26 -23.98
C VAL A 80 20.46 1.12 -25.41
N GLY A 81 21.18 0.39 -26.26
CA GLY A 81 20.86 0.26 -27.67
C GLY A 81 19.54 -0.46 -27.92
N ALA A 82 19.29 -1.57 -27.23
CA ALA A 82 18.06 -2.34 -27.36
C ALA A 82 16.83 -1.55 -26.89
N ASN A 83 16.92 -0.90 -25.71
CA ASN A 83 15.84 -0.05 -25.20
C ASN A 83 15.55 1.13 -26.14
N ALA A 84 16.60 1.80 -26.64
CA ALA A 84 16.45 2.92 -27.57
C ALA A 84 15.84 2.51 -28.93
N ALA A 85 16.07 1.26 -29.36
CA ALA A 85 15.46 0.70 -30.56
C ALA A 85 14.02 0.18 -30.34
N GLY A 86 13.47 0.28 -29.12
CA GLY A 86 12.11 -0.13 -28.80
C GLY A 86 11.93 -1.62 -28.56
N LEU A 87 13.01 -2.41 -28.45
CA LEU A 87 12.91 -3.81 -28.04
C LEU A 87 12.56 -3.90 -26.56
N LYS A 88 11.76 -4.90 -26.20
CA LYS A 88 11.61 -5.29 -24.79
C LYS A 88 12.91 -5.94 -24.31
N THR A 89 13.43 -5.52 -23.16
CA THR A 89 14.71 -5.97 -22.62
C THR A 89 14.55 -6.76 -21.35
N GLY A 90 15.02 -8.01 -21.40
CA GLY A 90 15.25 -8.85 -20.24
C GLY A 90 16.75 -9.00 -20.05
N VAL A 91 17.15 -9.58 -18.92
CA VAL A 91 18.57 -9.79 -18.63
C VAL A 91 18.79 -11.17 -18.07
N TYR A 92 19.99 -11.71 -18.24
CA TYR A 92 20.35 -12.99 -17.62
C TYR A 92 21.71 -12.92 -16.95
N LEU A 93 21.84 -13.68 -15.86
CA LEU A 93 23.12 -13.90 -15.19
C LEU A 93 23.52 -15.37 -15.37
N TYR A 94 24.68 -15.60 -15.98
CA TYR A 94 25.28 -16.93 -16.09
C TYR A 94 25.89 -17.31 -14.75
N SER A 95 25.32 -18.32 -14.10
CA SER A 95 25.68 -18.68 -12.73
C SER A 95 26.92 -19.55 -12.66
N TYR A 96 27.72 -19.32 -11.62
CA TYR A 96 28.74 -20.24 -11.11
C TYR A 96 28.51 -20.60 -9.64
N ALA A 97 27.35 -20.23 -9.09
CA ALA A 97 27.05 -20.46 -7.69
C ALA A 97 26.94 -21.97 -7.41
N THR A 98 27.63 -22.43 -6.37
CA THR A 98 27.47 -23.80 -5.84
C THR A 98 26.93 -23.80 -4.41
N THR A 99 26.68 -22.62 -3.85
CA THR A 99 26.07 -22.43 -2.53
C THR A 99 24.99 -21.35 -2.58
N VAL A 100 24.06 -21.39 -1.62
CA VAL A 100 22.99 -20.40 -1.46
C VAL A 100 23.56 -18.99 -1.30
N GLU A 101 24.66 -18.84 -0.56
CA GLU A 101 25.31 -17.55 -0.35
C GLU A 101 25.89 -16.99 -1.65
N ALA A 102 26.45 -17.85 -2.51
CA ALA A 102 26.94 -17.45 -3.82
C ALA A 102 25.79 -17.03 -4.75
N ALA A 103 24.68 -17.78 -4.77
CA ALA A 103 23.50 -17.42 -5.55
C ALA A 103 22.88 -16.08 -5.08
N MET A 104 22.89 -15.82 -3.77
CA MET A 104 22.51 -14.53 -3.21
C MET A 104 23.45 -13.41 -3.68
N ALA A 105 24.77 -13.62 -3.68
CA ALA A 105 25.74 -12.63 -4.16
C ALA A 105 25.56 -12.33 -5.65
N GLU A 106 25.27 -13.36 -6.44
CA GLU A 106 24.94 -13.28 -7.86
C GLU A 106 23.66 -12.47 -8.12
N ALA A 107 22.61 -12.68 -7.32
CA ALA A 107 21.39 -11.87 -7.39
C ALA A 107 21.68 -10.39 -7.07
N GLN A 108 22.46 -10.10 -6.02
CA GLN A 108 22.82 -8.73 -5.66
C GLN A 108 23.69 -8.06 -6.74
N PHE A 109 24.63 -8.80 -7.33
CA PHE A 109 25.41 -8.32 -8.47
C PHE A 109 24.51 -7.96 -9.66
N THR A 110 23.54 -8.82 -9.96
CA THR A 110 22.54 -8.60 -11.02
C THR A 110 21.74 -7.33 -10.77
N LEU A 111 21.19 -7.16 -9.56
CA LEU A 111 20.39 -6.00 -9.17
C LEU A 111 21.20 -4.69 -9.26
N ALA A 112 22.46 -4.71 -8.83
CA ALA A 112 23.35 -3.55 -8.91
C ALA A 112 23.62 -3.15 -10.37
N ALA A 113 23.84 -4.14 -11.25
CA ALA A 113 24.12 -3.88 -12.66
C ALA A 113 22.91 -3.31 -13.40
N ILE A 114 21.69 -3.79 -13.09
CA ILE A 114 20.49 -3.42 -13.85
C ILE A 114 19.81 -2.15 -13.35
N ALA A 115 20.13 -1.68 -12.14
CA ALA A 115 19.50 -0.52 -11.51
C ALA A 115 19.43 0.76 -12.38
N PRO A 116 20.43 1.08 -13.24
CA PRO A 116 20.37 2.27 -14.11
C PRO A 116 19.49 2.11 -15.36
N PHE A 117 18.98 0.92 -15.65
CA PHE A 117 18.33 0.60 -16.91
C PHE A 117 16.85 0.26 -16.72
N THR A 118 16.04 0.54 -17.75
CA THR A 118 14.72 -0.06 -17.87
C THR A 118 14.88 -1.53 -18.21
N VAL A 119 14.22 -2.39 -17.41
CA VAL A 119 14.12 -3.83 -17.63
C VAL A 119 12.62 -4.16 -17.65
N ASN A 120 12.08 -4.46 -18.83
CA ASN A 120 10.64 -4.66 -19.04
C ASN A 120 10.29 -6.09 -19.51
N MET A 121 11.21 -7.02 -19.30
CA MET A 121 11.07 -8.48 -19.42
C MET A 121 11.75 -9.17 -18.23
N PRO A 122 11.63 -10.50 -18.07
CA PRO A 122 12.18 -11.19 -16.90
C PRO A 122 13.70 -11.02 -16.69
N VAL A 123 14.10 -11.13 -15.43
CA VAL A 123 15.49 -11.27 -14.99
C VAL A 123 15.76 -12.76 -14.76
N VAL A 124 16.71 -13.31 -15.50
CA VAL A 124 16.86 -14.75 -15.68
C VAL A 124 18.08 -15.29 -14.93
N PHE A 125 17.87 -16.37 -14.18
CA PHE A 125 18.94 -17.20 -13.64
C PHE A 125 19.33 -18.29 -14.63
N ASP A 126 20.52 -18.18 -15.20
CA ASP A 126 21.05 -19.14 -16.18
C ASP A 126 21.95 -20.16 -15.45
N LEU A 127 21.45 -21.42 -15.40
CA LEU A 127 22.01 -22.50 -14.62
C LEU A 127 22.37 -23.70 -15.51
N GLU A 128 23.57 -23.68 -16.08
CA GLU A 128 24.00 -24.74 -17.01
C GLU A 128 25.51 -25.07 -16.97
N ASP A 129 26.27 -24.38 -16.14
CA ASP A 129 27.74 -24.55 -16.10
C ASP A 129 28.17 -25.95 -15.62
N ALA A 130 29.39 -26.34 -16.02
CA ALA A 130 30.01 -27.59 -15.60
C ALA A 130 30.13 -27.73 -14.08
N VAL A 131 30.30 -26.64 -13.32
CA VAL A 131 30.36 -26.69 -11.84
C VAL A 131 29.07 -27.20 -11.21
N HIS A 132 27.94 -27.03 -11.88
CA HIS A 132 26.64 -27.52 -11.42
C HIS A 132 26.47 -29.04 -11.65
N LYS A 133 27.34 -29.68 -12.45
CA LYS A 133 27.17 -31.09 -12.83
C LYS A 133 27.31 -32.07 -11.67
N SER A 134 27.98 -31.69 -10.59
CA SER A 134 28.12 -32.54 -9.39
C SER A 134 27.04 -32.27 -8.33
N MET A 135 26.16 -31.29 -8.55
CA MET A 135 25.14 -30.90 -7.58
C MET A 135 23.87 -31.74 -7.76
N THR A 136 23.14 -31.96 -6.66
CA THR A 136 21.85 -32.66 -6.68
C THR A 136 20.73 -31.75 -7.21
N PRO A 137 19.60 -32.31 -7.67
CA PRO A 137 18.44 -31.53 -8.09
C PRO A 137 17.92 -30.56 -7.03
N GLU A 138 17.92 -30.97 -5.76
CA GLU A 138 17.47 -30.15 -4.63
C GLU A 138 18.42 -28.98 -4.39
N GLN A 139 19.73 -29.20 -4.52
CA GLN A 139 20.72 -28.14 -4.40
C GLN A 139 20.55 -27.09 -5.52
N LEU A 140 20.37 -27.53 -6.77
CA LEU A 140 20.16 -26.64 -7.91
C LEU A 140 18.83 -25.87 -7.81
N ALA A 141 17.77 -26.54 -7.34
CA ALA A 141 16.50 -25.87 -7.04
C ALA A 141 16.66 -24.83 -5.93
N ALA A 142 17.42 -25.12 -4.87
CA ALA A 142 17.68 -24.18 -3.78
C ALA A 142 18.43 -22.93 -4.24
N LEU A 143 19.43 -23.06 -5.13
CA LEU A 143 20.11 -21.91 -5.73
C LEU A 143 19.14 -21.04 -6.53
N THR A 144 18.32 -21.70 -7.36
CA THR A 144 17.32 -21.03 -8.21
C THR A 144 16.30 -20.26 -7.38
N VAL A 145 15.73 -20.90 -6.35
CA VAL A 145 14.76 -20.27 -5.44
C VAL A 145 15.36 -19.06 -4.75
N VAL A 146 16.59 -19.13 -4.27
CA VAL A 146 17.24 -18.01 -3.59
C VAL A 146 17.45 -16.84 -4.55
N PHE A 147 18.03 -17.09 -5.72
CA PHE A 147 18.25 -16.02 -6.71
C PHE A 147 16.94 -15.37 -7.11
N CYS A 148 15.97 -16.18 -7.54
CA CYS A 148 14.68 -15.69 -8.06
C CYS A 148 13.86 -14.96 -6.99
N THR A 149 13.88 -15.42 -5.74
CA THR A 149 13.19 -14.73 -4.62
C THR A 149 13.78 -13.35 -4.36
N ILE A 150 15.11 -13.20 -4.44
CA ILE A 150 15.78 -11.90 -4.26
C ILE A 150 15.42 -10.94 -5.39
N ILE A 151 15.44 -11.43 -6.64
CA ILE A 151 15.01 -10.67 -7.82
C ILE A 151 13.55 -10.21 -7.67
N GLN A 152 12.66 -11.13 -7.28
CA GLN A 152 11.26 -10.83 -7.05
C GLN A 152 11.08 -9.78 -5.95
N SER A 153 11.77 -9.95 -4.82
CA SER A 153 11.73 -9.01 -3.69
C SER A 153 12.24 -7.61 -4.05
N ALA A 154 13.06 -7.49 -5.11
CA ALA A 154 13.49 -6.21 -5.66
C ALA A 154 12.50 -5.62 -6.68
N GLY A 155 11.36 -6.28 -6.90
CA GLY A 155 10.28 -5.87 -7.77
C GLY A 155 10.39 -6.34 -9.22
N TYR A 156 11.42 -7.11 -9.58
CA TYR A 156 11.59 -7.64 -10.94
C TYR A 156 10.91 -9.01 -11.09
N TYR A 157 10.56 -9.38 -12.32
CA TYR A 157 10.00 -10.71 -12.56
C TYR A 157 11.12 -11.75 -12.76
N PRO A 158 11.27 -12.77 -11.89
CA PRO A 158 12.31 -13.78 -12.06
C PRO A 158 11.93 -14.88 -13.07
N MET A 159 12.92 -15.50 -13.69
CA MET A 159 12.77 -16.65 -14.58
C MET A 159 14.00 -17.55 -14.49
N VAL A 160 13.87 -18.85 -14.80
CA VAL A 160 15.02 -19.77 -14.89
C VAL A 160 15.30 -20.13 -16.35
N TYR A 161 16.58 -20.23 -16.70
CA TYR A 161 17.03 -20.74 -17.98
C TYR A 161 17.98 -21.92 -17.81
N SER A 162 17.78 -22.94 -18.66
CA SER A 162 18.75 -24.01 -18.93
C SER A 162 18.29 -24.83 -20.14
N SER A 163 19.09 -25.80 -20.56
CA SER A 163 18.66 -26.76 -21.59
C SER A 163 17.54 -27.70 -21.10
N LYS A 164 16.72 -28.22 -22.01
CA LYS A 164 15.66 -29.19 -21.71
C LYS A 164 16.15 -30.35 -20.82
N ASN A 165 17.34 -30.89 -21.08
CA ASN A 165 17.90 -31.99 -20.28
C ASN A 165 18.11 -31.57 -18.83
N TRP A 166 18.68 -30.38 -18.60
CA TRP A 166 18.87 -29.86 -17.25
C TRP A 166 17.55 -29.60 -16.54
N LEU A 167 16.62 -28.92 -17.21
CA LEU A 167 15.32 -28.58 -16.66
C LEU A 167 14.46 -29.80 -16.30
N THR A 168 14.66 -30.94 -16.97
CA THR A 168 13.82 -32.14 -16.76
C THR A 168 14.51 -33.23 -15.92
N GLN A 169 15.85 -33.25 -15.86
CA GLN A 169 16.58 -34.35 -15.22
C GLN A 169 17.54 -33.89 -14.11
N ARG A 170 17.87 -32.60 -14.05
CA ARG A 170 18.97 -32.10 -13.22
C ARG A 170 18.52 -31.08 -12.19
N ILE A 171 17.58 -30.21 -12.54
CA ILE A 171 17.08 -29.15 -11.65
C ILE A 171 15.80 -29.68 -11.01
N GLY A 172 15.71 -29.60 -9.68
CA GLY A 172 14.47 -29.93 -8.97
C GLY A 172 13.31 -28.97 -9.32
N PRO A 173 12.08 -29.27 -8.91
CA PRO A 173 10.94 -28.42 -9.20
C PRO A 173 11.12 -27.01 -8.60
N VAL A 174 10.80 -25.98 -9.39
CA VAL A 174 10.85 -24.57 -8.98
C VAL A 174 9.59 -23.83 -9.44
N PRO A 175 9.06 -22.87 -8.64
CA PRO A 175 7.80 -22.19 -8.94
C PRO A 175 7.98 -20.96 -9.86
N PHE A 176 8.89 -21.04 -10.83
CA PHE A 176 9.20 -19.91 -11.73
C PHE A 176 8.94 -20.30 -13.19
N ASP A 177 8.67 -19.30 -14.01
CA ASP A 177 8.63 -19.48 -15.45
C ASP A 177 9.98 -19.98 -15.96
N VAL A 178 9.93 -20.67 -17.10
CA VAL A 178 11.09 -21.33 -17.70
C VAL A 178 11.34 -20.80 -19.10
N TRP A 179 12.59 -20.42 -19.35
CA TRP A 179 13.14 -20.27 -20.69
C TRP A 179 13.96 -21.52 -21.01
N ALA A 180 13.47 -22.35 -21.93
CA ALA A 180 14.08 -23.63 -22.24
C ALA A 180 14.95 -23.55 -23.49
N ALA A 181 16.17 -24.09 -23.45
CA ALA A 181 16.97 -24.32 -24.65
C ALA A 181 16.77 -25.73 -25.20
N GLN A 182 16.44 -25.81 -26.49
CA GLN A 182 16.34 -27.06 -27.25
C GLN A 182 16.50 -26.77 -28.73
N TYR A 183 17.61 -27.18 -29.35
CA TYR A 183 17.85 -26.95 -30.77
C TYR A 183 17.17 -28.03 -31.61
N ALA A 184 15.91 -27.81 -31.96
CA ALA A 184 15.05 -28.74 -32.66
C ALA A 184 13.98 -27.99 -33.48
N ASP A 185 13.24 -28.71 -34.31
CA ASP A 185 12.14 -28.12 -35.12
C ASP A 185 10.88 -27.83 -34.29
N ALA A 186 10.77 -28.41 -33.09
CA ALA A 186 9.68 -28.17 -32.15
C ALA A 186 10.17 -28.13 -30.70
N CYS A 187 9.50 -27.33 -29.87
CA CYS A 187 9.73 -27.31 -28.43
C CYS A 187 9.01 -28.48 -27.77
N GLU A 188 9.76 -29.33 -27.07
CA GLU A 188 9.22 -30.48 -26.35
C GLU A 188 9.20 -30.27 -24.83
N TYR A 189 9.67 -29.12 -24.34
CA TYR A 189 9.51 -28.75 -22.94
C TYR A 189 8.05 -28.35 -22.70
N PRO A 190 7.40 -28.80 -21.63
CA PRO A 190 6.00 -28.43 -21.36
C PRO A 190 5.90 -26.98 -20.87
N ASN A 191 5.01 -26.19 -21.48
CA ASN A 191 4.65 -24.83 -21.06
C ASN A 191 5.84 -23.86 -20.83
N PRO A 192 6.82 -23.75 -21.75
CA PRO A 192 7.89 -22.77 -21.63
C PRO A 192 7.33 -21.36 -21.77
N ALA A 193 7.88 -20.39 -21.04
CA ALA A 193 7.63 -18.97 -21.32
C ALA A 193 8.37 -18.52 -22.58
N PHE A 194 9.59 -19.04 -22.76
CA PHE A 194 10.44 -18.80 -23.94
C PHE A 194 11.14 -20.09 -24.35
N TRP A 195 11.47 -20.18 -25.64
CA TRP A 195 12.25 -21.27 -26.19
C TRP A 195 13.42 -20.76 -27.02
N GLN A 196 14.65 -21.08 -26.61
CA GLN A 196 15.84 -20.90 -27.44
C GLN A 196 15.93 -22.08 -28.42
N PHE A 197 15.62 -21.83 -29.69
CA PHE A 197 15.46 -22.89 -30.70
C PHE A 197 16.70 -23.06 -31.59
N THR A 198 17.62 -22.09 -31.60
CA THR A 198 18.91 -22.22 -32.30
C THR A 198 19.95 -21.27 -31.73
N SER A 199 21.22 -21.69 -31.75
CA SER A 199 22.39 -20.85 -31.49
C SER A 199 23.13 -20.42 -32.76
N SER A 200 22.51 -20.64 -33.93
CA SER A 200 23.11 -20.40 -35.26
C SER A 200 22.32 -19.39 -36.09
N GLY A 201 21.55 -18.53 -35.44
CA GLY A 201 20.79 -17.49 -36.11
C GLY A 201 21.69 -16.48 -36.82
N THR A 202 21.15 -15.88 -37.88
CA THR A 202 21.71 -14.70 -38.55
C THR A 202 20.66 -13.60 -38.48
N VAL A 203 21.05 -12.42 -37.98
CA VAL A 203 20.17 -11.27 -37.75
C VAL A 203 20.82 -10.02 -38.28
N ASN A 204 20.05 -9.20 -38.99
CA ASN A 204 20.55 -7.94 -39.50
C ASN A 204 21.02 -7.04 -38.35
N GLY A 205 22.24 -6.50 -38.47
CA GLY A 205 22.86 -5.66 -37.44
C GLY A 205 23.75 -6.39 -36.44
N ILE A 206 23.86 -7.71 -36.52
CA ILE A 206 24.79 -8.52 -35.71
C ILE A 206 25.81 -9.20 -36.62
N GLN A 207 27.09 -9.13 -36.25
CA GLN A 207 28.14 -9.87 -36.94
C GLN A 207 28.24 -11.29 -36.38
N GLY A 208 28.15 -12.29 -37.26
CA GLY A 208 28.25 -13.69 -36.86
C GLY A 208 26.93 -14.27 -36.34
N ARG A 209 27.05 -15.32 -35.54
CA ARG A 209 25.91 -16.10 -35.02
C ARG A 209 25.28 -15.45 -33.79
N VAL A 210 23.98 -15.60 -33.67
CA VAL A 210 23.21 -15.19 -32.48
C VAL A 210 22.16 -16.23 -32.13
N ASP A 211 21.83 -16.32 -30.85
CA ASP A 211 20.82 -17.22 -30.33
C ASP A 211 19.43 -16.63 -30.60
N LEU A 212 18.52 -17.47 -31.13
CA LEU A 212 17.16 -17.07 -31.48
C LEU A 212 16.14 -17.72 -30.57
N ASN A 213 15.14 -16.92 -30.20
CA ASN A 213 14.15 -17.26 -29.22
C ASN A 213 12.73 -17.04 -29.73
N PHE A 214 11.82 -17.95 -29.37
CA PHE A 214 10.39 -17.73 -29.44
C PHE A 214 9.83 -17.43 -28.05
N GLN A 215 8.83 -16.54 -28.00
CA GLN A 215 8.05 -16.24 -26.81
C GLN A 215 6.69 -16.92 -26.90
N PHE A 216 6.25 -17.50 -25.78
CA PHE A 216 4.94 -18.15 -25.64
C PHE A 216 4.07 -17.51 -24.55
N LYS A 217 4.69 -16.97 -23.50
CA LYS A 217 3.97 -16.29 -22.41
C LYS A 217 4.00 -14.77 -22.59
N ASP A 218 2.84 -14.13 -22.56
CA ASP A 218 2.75 -12.66 -22.63
C ASP A 218 2.99 -12.02 -21.26
N TYR A 219 4.00 -11.15 -21.19
CA TYR A 219 4.33 -10.37 -20.00
C TYR A 219 3.79 -8.93 -20.06
N SER A 220 3.10 -8.50 -21.12
CA SER A 220 2.63 -7.13 -21.30
C SER A 220 1.74 -6.64 -20.16
N ASN A 221 0.90 -7.54 -19.63
CA ASN A 221 0.05 -7.29 -18.47
C ASN A 221 0.69 -7.76 -17.16
N ILE A 222 1.89 -8.37 -17.21
CA ILE A 222 2.65 -8.92 -16.08
C ILE A 222 3.77 -7.97 -15.60
N ILE A 223 4.37 -7.22 -16.51
CA ILE A 223 5.47 -6.30 -16.23
C ILE A 223 5.07 -4.97 -16.89
N ILE A 224 4.27 -4.17 -16.18
CA ILE A 224 3.69 -2.94 -16.72
C ILE A 224 4.56 -1.73 -16.38
N PRO A 225 4.58 -0.66 -17.21
CA PRO A 225 5.45 0.49 -16.99
C PRO A 225 5.17 1.22 -15.67
N TYR A 226 3.90 1.48 -15.35
CA TYR A 226 3.48 2.25 -14.20
C TYR A 226 2.00 1.99 -13.90
N GLY A 227 1.61 1.99 -12.63
CA GLY A 227 0.20 1.91 -12.20
C GLY A 227 -0.21 0.53 -11.68
N PHE A 228 -1.53 0.34 -11.59
CA PHE A 228 -2.15 -0.89 -11.06
C PHE A 228 -2.39 -1.95 -12.14
N THR A 229 -2.36 -3.22 -11.70
CA THR A 229 -2.64 -4.39 -12.54
C THR A 229 -3.18 -5.52 -11.66
N THR A 230 -4.16 -6.27 -12.18
CA THR A 230 -4.82 -7.36 -11.45
C THR A 230 -4.57 -8.69 -12.14
N ARG A 231 -4.14 -9.70 -11.36
CA ARG A 231 -3.82 -11.04 -11.85
C ARG A 231 -4.19 -12.06 -10.77
N GLY A 232 -4.91 -13.11 -11.15
CA GLY A 232 -5.36 -14.13 -10.19
C GLY A 232 -6.19 -13.55 -9.03
N GLY A 233 -6.99 -12.52 -9.29
CA GLY A 233 -7.79 -11.82 -8.27
C GLY A 233 -7.00 -10.93 -7.32
N LYS A 234 -5.68 -10.81 -7.49
CA LYS A 234 -4.80 -9.97 -6.67
C LYS A 234 -4.36 -8.74 -7.46
N THR A 235 -4.32 -7.59 -6.79
CA THR A 235 -3.92 -6.31 -7.38
C THR A 235 -2.50 -5.94 -6.95
N TYR A 236 -1.70 -5.47 -7.90
CA TYR A 236 -0.30 -5.10 -7.72
C TYR A 236 -0.06 -3.68 -8.27
N PHE A 237 0.97 -3.00 -7.78
CA PHE A 237 1.37 -1.69 -8.27
C PHE A 237 2.79 -1.73 -8.82
N TYR A 238 3.01 -1.05 -9.95
CA TYR A 238 4.30 -1.01 -10.65
C TYR A 238 4.76 0.44 -10.84
N ASN A 239 6.08 0.63 -10.82
CA ASN A 239 6.73 1.86 -11.23
C ASN A 239 8.04 1.52 -11.95
N ASN A 240 8.23 2.09 -13.16
CA ASN A 240 9.32 1.76 -14.06
C ASN A 240 9.52 0.24 -14.23
N TYR A 241 8.44 -0.48 -14.55
CA TYR A 241 8.45 -1.94 -14.74
C TYR A 241 8.83 -2.78 -13.51
N ARG A 242 8.93 -2.15 -12.33
CA ARG A 242 9.22 -2.82 -11.06
C ARG A 242 7.99 -2.80 -10.17
N MET A 243 7.63 -3.97 -9.65
CA MET A 243 6.60 -4.10 -8.62
C MET A 243 7.03 -3.33 -7.36
N GLN A 244 6.10 -2.61 -6.76
CA GLN A 244 6.31 -1.78 -5.57
C GLN A 244 5.76 -2.45 -4.31
N TYR A 245 6.30 -2.04 -3.16
CA TYR A 245 5.96 -2.54 -1.83
C TYR A 245 5.79 -1.35 -0.87
N GLY A 246 5.02 -1.54 0.20
CA GLY A 246 4.74 -0.49 1.18
C GLY A 246 3.91 0.65 0.56
N TRP A 247 4.15 1.87 1.05
CA TRP A 247 3.41 3.05 0.61
C TRP A 247 3.72 3.43 -0.83
N VAL A 248 2.68 3.61 -1.63
CA VAL A 248 2.77 4.13 -3.01
C VAL A 248 1.78 5.28 -3.18
N ASP A 249 2.21 6.29 -3.93
CA ASP A 249 1.35 7.39 -4.36
C ASP A 249 0.98 7.18 -5.83
N TYR A 250 -0.32 7.28 -6.11
CA TYR A 250 -0.85 7.14 -7.46
C TYR A 250 -2.00 8.12 -7.65
N GLU A 251 -1.88 8.95 -8.69
CA GLU A 251 -2.76 10.09 -8.92
C GLU A 251 -2.83 11.00 -7.68
N SER A 252 -4.02 11.21 -7.09
CA SER A 252 -4.19 12.02 -5.87
C SER A 252 -4.28 11.19 -4.58
N ASN A 253 -4.11 9.87 -4.70
CA ASN A 253 -4.35 8.91 -3.64
C ASN A 253 -3.06 8.22 -3.19
N ARG A 254 -3.11 7.68 -1.97
CA ARG A 254 -2.03 6.90 -1.36
C ARG A 254 -2.54 5.51 -1.04
N TYR A 255 -1.75 4.49 -1.32
CA TYR A 255 -2.09 3.07 -1.15
C TYR A 255 -0.98 2.34 -0.41
N PHE A 256 -1.29 1.19 0.18
CA PHE A 256 -0.30 0.35 0.84
C PHE A 256 -0.23 -1.01 0.15
N MET A 257 0.96 -1.38 -0.29
CA MET A 257 1.27 -2.67 -0.92
C MET A 257 1.89 -3.59 0.14
N ASN A 258 1.32 -4.77 0.34
CA ASN A 258 1.79 -5.81 1.24
C ASN A 258 3.20 -6.30 0.89
N ALA A 259 3.83 -7.03 1.82
CA ALA A 259 5.15 -7.62 1.60
C ALA A 259 5.18 -8.65 0.45
N ASP A 260 4.04 -9.26 0.12
CA ASP A 260 3.88 -10.14 -1.05
C ASP A 260 3.57 -9.38 -2.36
N GLY A 261 3.56 -8.04 -2.30
CA GLY A 261 3.29 -7.13 -3.42
C GLY A 261 1.80 -6.83 -3.66
N THR A 262 0.89 -7.47 -2.93
CA THR A 262 -0.56 -7.27 -3.14
C THR A 262 -1.07 -5.99 -2.51
N LEU A 263 -2.10 -5.37 -3.07
CA LEU A 263 -2.75 -4.19 -2.50
C LEU A 263 -3.42 -4.55 -1.15
N TYR A 264 -3.19 -3.73 -0.13
CA TYR A 264 -3.91 -3.79 1.13
C TYR A 264 -5.22 -2.98 1.04
N ASN A 265 -6.36 -3.65 1.19
CA ASN A 265 -7.69 -3.06 1.19
C ASN A 265 -8.58 -3.65 2.31
N ASN A 266 -7.98 -3.96 3.47
CA ASN A 266 -8.68 -4.62 4.58
C ASN A 266 -9.13 -3.64 5.70
N GLY A 267 -9.17 -2.33 5.44
CA GLY A 267 -9.56 -1.34 6.44
C GLY A 267 -8.39 -0.88 7.31
N TRP A 268 -8.47 -1.11 8.61
CA TRP A 268 -7.55 -0.59 9.62
C TRP A 268 -6.11 -1.05 9.44
N LEU A 269 -5.20 -0.11 9.19
CA LEU A 269 -3.76 -0.34 9.06
C LEU A 269 -3.01 0.44 10.15
N THR A 270 -1.95 -0.14 10.72
CA THR A 270 -1.06 0.57 11.66
C THR A 270 0.40 0.31 11.32
N ASP A 271 1.23 1.35 11.46
CA ASP A 271 2.69 1.26 11.36
C ASP A 271 3.37 1.09 12.74
N GLY A 272 2.58 0.86 13.80
CA GLY A 272 3.00 0.78 15.19
C GLY A 272 2.96 2.11 15.95
N VAL A 273 2.83 3.24 15.25
CA VAL A 273 2.71 4.59 15.84
C VAL A 273 1.40 5.24 15.41
N ASN A 274 1.12 5.23 14.12
CA ASN A 274 -0.05 5.83 13.49
C ASN A 274 -1.06 4.75 13.12
N THR A 275 -2.32 5.16 13.04
CA THR A 275 -3.43 4.34 12.54
C THR A 275 -4.03 5.01 11.32
N PHE A 276 -4.24 4.23 10.28
CA PHE A 276 -4.81 4.63 8.99
C PHE A 276 -6.06 3.77 8.73
N TYR A 277 -6.89 4.22 7.80
CA TYR A 277 -7.92 3.36 7.22
C TYR A 277 -7.75 3.30 5.70
N MET A 278 -7.61 2.08 5.19
CA MET A 278 -7.52 1.80 3.76
C MET A 278 -8.92 1.39 3.27
N ASP A 279 -9.49 2.14 2.32
CA ASP A 279 -10.82 1.88 1.77
C ASP A 279 -10.93 0.42 1.31
N THR A 280 -12.00 -0.26 1.74
CA THR A 280 -12.13 -1.70 1.48
C THR A 280 -12.54 -2.04 0.05
N LYS A 281 -12.95 -1.04 -0.74
CA LYS A 281 -13.36 -1.21 -2.14
C LYS A 281 -12.17 -1.12 -3.08
N ASP A 282 -11.31 -0.13 -2.92
CA ASP A 282 -10.22 0.16 -3.87
C ASP A 282 -8.84 0.37 -3.20
N GLY A 283 -8.76 0.30 -1.87
CA GLY A 283 -7.51 0.36 -1.10
C GLY A 283 -6.92 1.75 -0.89
N HIS A 284 -7.58 2.84 -1.32
CA HIS A 284 -7.01 4.17 -1.08
C HIS A 284 -7.08 4.55 0.41
N MET A 285 -6.04 5.22 0.89
CA MET A 285 -5.97 5.70 2.26
C MET A 285 -6.97 6.84 2.45
N LEU A 286 -7.87 6.70 3.43
CA LEU A 286 -8.87 7.70 3.75
C LEU A 286 -8.27 8.88 4.51
N ARG A 287 -8.90 10.05 4.32
CA ARG A 287 -8.60 11.34 4.96
C ARG A 287 -9.90 12.01 5.39
N ASP A 288 -9.77 13.06 6.19
CA ASP A 288 -10.86 13.89 6.70
C ASP A 288 -11.86 13.10 7.57
N LEU A 289 -13.10 13.60 7.68
CA LEU A 289 -14.16 12.98 8.46
C LEU A 289 -14.80 11.84 7.67
N VAL A 290 -14.76 10.64 8.24
CA VAL A 290 -15.21 9.40 7.58
C VAL A 290 -16.09 8.58 8.52
N THR A 291 -17.18 8.04 7.99
CA THR A 291 -18.02 7.07 8.70
C THR A 291 -17.58 5.63 8.38
N ILE A 292 -17.13 4.88 9.38
CA ILE A 292 -16.72 3.48 9.28
C ILE A 292 -17.59 2.66 10.24
N GLN A 293 -18.36 1.71 9.69
CA GLN A 293 -19.27 0.83 10.47
C GLN A 293 -20.20 1.60 11.42
N GLY A 294 -20.72 2.75 10.97
CA GLY A 294 -21.65 3.60 11.74
C GLY A 294 -21.00 4.51 12.78
N LYS A 295 -19.66 4.51 12.92
CA LYS A 295 -18.91 5.43 13.77
C LYS A 295 -18.15 6.44 12.91
N ASN A 296 -18.08 7.68 13.37
CA ASN A 296 -17.31 8.73 12.71
C ASN A 296 -15.89 8.77 13.24
N TYR A 297 -14.92 8.91 12.35
CA TYR A 297 -13.49 9.03 12.61
C TYR A 297 -12.96 10.22 11.83
N TYR A 298 -11.88 10.82 12.30
CA TYR A 298 -11.19 11.86 11.55
C TYR A 298 -9.75 11.48 11.29
N PHE A 299 -9.33 11.56 10.04
CA PHE A 299 -7.96 11.31 9.59
C PHE A 299 -7.37 12.62 9.08
N ASP A 300 -6.15 12.96 9.49
CA ASP A 300 -5.52 14.20 9.01
C ASP A 300 -5.04 14.10 7.54
N VAL A 301 -4.40 15.15 7.04
CA VAL A 301 -3.85 15.20 5.67
C VAL A 301 -2.84 14.09 5.37
N ASN A 302 -2.16 13.57 6.40
CA ASN A 302 -1.23 12.44 6.28
C ASN A 302 -1.93 11.08 6.42
N GLY A 303 -3.25 11.06 6.68
CA GLY A 303 -4.05 9.87 6.92
C GLY A 303 -3.97 9.35 8.35
N PHE A 304 -3.43 10.13 9.29
CA PHE A 304 -3.33 9.69 10.68
C PHE A 304 -4.66 9.90 11.39
N MET A 305 -5.20 8.82 11.97
CA MET A 305 -6.40 8.85 12.78
C MET A 305 -6.18 9.73 14.01
N GLN A 306 -6.99 10.77 14.14
CA GLN A 306 -6.92 11.71 15.25
C GLN A 306 -7.68 11.20 16.47
N LYS A 307 -7.22 11.65 17.64
CA LYS A 307 -7.80 11.35 18.96
C LYS A 307 -7.81 12.63 19.79
N GLY A 308 -8.66 12.69 20.81
CA GLY A 308 -8.84 13.87 21.64
C GLY A 308 -9.59 14.99 20.93
N TYR A 309 -9.31 16.23 21.32
CA TYR A 309 -9.95 17.40 20.74
C TYR A 309 -9.38 17.72 19.36
N VAL A 310 -10.27 17.85 18.37
CA VAL A 310 -9.90 18.17 16.99
C VAL A 310 -10.77 19.31 16.49
N THR A 311 -10.16 20.34 15.91
CA THR A 311 -10.90 21.46 15.28
C THR A 311 -11.00 21.24 13.78
N ILE A 312 -12.22 21.16 13.26
CA ILE A 312 -12.53 20.95 11.84
C ILE A 312 -13.43 22.10 11.40
N ALA A 313 -12.98 22.88 10.40
CA ALA A 313 -13.70 24.05 9.88
C ALA A 313 -14.17 25.05 10.97
N GLY A 314 -13.38 25.21 12.05
CA GLY A 314 -13.66 26.12 13.16
C GLY A 314 -14.56 25.56 14.26
N LEU A 315 -15.08 24.33 14.11
CA LEU A 315 -15.84 23.62 15.13
C LEU A 315 -14.94 22.61 15.84
N THR A 316 -15.11 22.45 17.15
CA THR A 316 -14.32 21.50 17.96
C THR A 316 -15.10 20.22 18.18
N TYR A 317 -14.47 19.08 17.97
CA TYR A 317 -15.00 17.73 18.13
C TYR A 317 -14.12 16.96 19.12
N LEU A 318 -14.65 15.89 19.72
CA LEU A 318 -13.89 14.97 20.56
C LEU A 318 -13.88 13.58 19.95
N PHE A 319 -12.70 13.03 19.74
CA PHE A 319 -12.49 11.65 19.31
C PHE A 319 -11.93 10.83 20.47
N GLY A 320 -12.54 9.69 20.75
CA GLY A 320 -12.17 8.82 21.87
C GLY A 320 -10.80 8.16 21.69
N ALA A 321 -10.41 7.35 22.68
CA ALA A 321 -9.16 6.58 22.62
C ALA A 321 -9.15 5.55 21.47
N ASP A 322 -10.34 5.06 21.07
CA ASP A 322 -10.56 4.20 19.91
C ASP A 322 -10.65 4.99 18.58
N GLY A 323 -10.54 6.32 18.65
CA GLY A 323 -10.62 7.23 17.50
C GLY A 323 -12.05 7.59 17.08
N SER A 324 -13.09 7.03 17.70
CA SER A 324 -14.47 7.33 17.32
C SER A 324 -14.96 8.66 17.91
N MET A 325 -15.73 9.41 17.12
CA MET A 325 -16.32 10.69 17.53
C MET A 325 -17.29 10.48 18.70
N GLN A 326 -17.16 11.33 19.72
CA GLN A 326 -17.96 11.31 20.93
C GLN A 326 -19.13 12.30 20.82
N TYR A 327 -20.23 11.97 21.51
CA TYR A 327 -21.46 12.76 21.55
C TYR A 327 -21.96 12.85 23.00
N GLY A 328 -22.79 13.85 23.29
CA GLY A 328 -23.39 14.06 24.60
C GLY A 328 -22.43 14.65 25.64
N TRP A 329 -22.68 14.32 26.90
CA TRP A 329 -21.94 14.87 28.03
C TRP A 329 -20.52 14.29 28.15
N PHE A 330 -19.57 15.17 28.40
CA PHE A 330 -18.19 14.81 28.73
C PHE A 330 -17.74 15.60 29.96
N THR A 331 -17.15 14.92 30.95
CA THR A 331 -16.72 15.54 32.21
C THR A 331 -15.23 15.33 32.40
N ASP A 332 -14.51 16.41 32.70
CA ASP A 332 -13.12 16.38 33.15
C ASP A 332 -12.96 17.12 34.49
N GLU A 333 -11.73 17.23 34.99
CA GLU A 333 -11.42 17.88 36.28
C GLU A 333 -11.86 19.35 36.37
N LYS A 334 -12.09 20.01 35.23
CA LYS A 334 -12.47 21.43 35.16
C LYS A 334 -13.98 21.64 35.04
N GLY A 335 -14.73 20.61 34.65
CA GLY A 335 -16.19 20.68 34.58
C GLY A 335 -16.80 19.81 33.48
N VAL A 336 -18.03 20.16 33.11
CA VAL A 336 -18.82 19.44 32.09
C VAL A 336 -18.77 20.17 30.75
N ARG A 337 -18.73 19.41 29.67
CA ARG A 337 -18.90 19.87 28.28
C ARG A 337 -19.99 19.05 27.61
N TYR A 338 -20.55 19.57 26.53
CA TYR A 338 -21.57 18.87 25.75
C TYR A 338 -21.21 18.86 24.25
N PHE A 339 -21.19 17.68 23.65
CA PHE A 339 -21.02 17.46 22.21
C PHE A 339 -22.40 17.19 21.60
N GLN A 340 -22.82 18.05 20.67
CA GLN A 340 -24.16 18.03 20.08
C GLN A 340 -24.35 16.83 19.14
N GLU A 341 -25.56 16.64 18.61
CA GLU A 341 -25.87 15.53 17.68
C GLU A 341 -25.02 15.54 16.40
N ASP A 342 -24.59 16.73 15.95
CA ASP A 342 -23.66 16.89 14.83
C ASP A 342 -22.19 16.63 15.22
N GLY A 343 -21.93 16.27 16.48
CA GLY A 343 -20.62 16.02 17.08
C GLY A 343 -19.89 17.27 17.57
N SER A 344 -20.36 18.47 17.23
CA SER A 344 -19.66 19.71 17.59
C SER A 344 -19.87 20.08 19.06
N MET A 345 -18.79 20.52 19.71
CA MET A 345 -18.79 20.99 21.09
C MET A 345 -19.62 22.29 21.22
N ALA A 346 -20.53 22.32 22.19
CA ALA A 346 -21.25 23.53 22.54
C ALA A 346 -20.28 24.57 23.12
N MET A 347 -20.14 25.72 22.44
CA MET A 347 -19.28 26.83 22.85
C MET A 347 -20.01 28.16 22.64
N ASN A 348 -19.85 29.09 23.58
CA ASN A 348 -20.48 30.43 23.54
C ASN A 348 -22.00 30.38 23.25
N LYS A 349 -22.72 29.45 23.88
CA LYS A 349 -24.16 29.26 23.64
C LYS A 349 -24.89 28.74 24.87
N THR A 350 -26.21 28.89 24.84
CA THR A 350 -27.13 28.32 25.83
C THR A 350 -27.89 27.17 25.18
N LEU A 351 -27.99 26.02 25.86
CA LEU A 351 -28.77 24.85 25.42
C LEU A 351 -29.75 24.41 26.50
N VAL A 352 -30.88 23.85 26.09
CA VAL A 352 -31.80 23.13 26.98
C VAL A 352 -31.59 21.64 26.75
N LEU A 353 -31.13 20.93 27.78
CA LEU A 353 -30.75 19.52 27.74
C LEU A 353 -31.50 18.81 28.87
N ASP A 354 -32.29 17.80 28.54
CA ASP A 354 -33.12 17.05 29.49
C ASP A 354 -33.98 17.94 30.41
N GLY A 355 -34.54 19.03 29.86
CA GLY A 355 -35.38 19.99 30.59
C GLY A 355 -34.62 21.01 31.44
N LYS A 356 -33.28 20.96 31.46
CA LYS A 356 -32.41 21.89 32.19
C LYS A 356 -31.70 22.84 31.25
N THR A 357 -31.53 24.10 31.66
CA THR A 357 -30.81 25.10 30.86
C THR A 357 -29.34 25.14 31.25
N TYR A 358 -28.44 25.08 30.27
CA TYR A 358 -27.00 25.17 30.46
C TYR A 358 -26.40 26.30 29.63
N VAL A 359 -25.50 27.09 30.22
CA VAL A 359 -24.71 28.11 29.52
C VAL A 359 -23.29 27.59 29.35
N PHE A 360 -22.81 27.56 28.11
CA PHE A 360 -21.47 27.11 27.73
C PHE A 360 -20.56 28.28 27.38
N ASP A 361 -19.38 28.32 28.01
CA ASP A 361 -18.39 29.37 27.79
C ASP A 361 -17.58 29.19 26.48
N ALA A 362 -16.59 30.07 26.28
CA ALA A 362 -15.70 30.03 25.12
C ALA A 362 -14.75 28.82 25.09
N SER A 363 -14.62 28.08 26.19
CA SER A 363 -13.85 26.82 26.30
C SER A 363 -14.76 25.58 26.27
N GLY A 364 -16.07 25.79 26.11
CA GLY A 364 -17.11 24.78 26.06
C GLY A 364 -17.53 24.22 27.42
N TYR A 365 -17.12 24.82 28.53
CA TYR A 365 -17.55 24.39 29.86
C TYR A 365 -18.96 24.90 30.16
N GLY A 366 -19.85 23.97 30.51
CA GLY A 366 -21.24 24.22 30.81
C GLY A 366 -21.47 24.45 32.30
N GLN A 367 -22.33 25.40 32.63
CA GLN A 367 -22.91 25.54 33.96
C GLN A 367 -24.43 25.46 33.86
N GLU A 368 -25.04 24.65 34.72
CA GLU A 368 -26.50 24.60 34.85
C GLU A 368 -27.00 25.94 35.37
N VAL A 369 -27.98 26.51 34.70
CA VAL A 369 -28.71 27.68 35.19
C VAL A 369 -29.69 27.17 36.23
N VAL A 370 -29.27 27.21 37.49
CA VAL A 370 -30.16 26.96 38.62
C VAL A 370 -30.95 28.25 38.85
N THR A 371 -32.22 28.26 38.47
CA THR A 371 -33.14 29.23 39.06
C THR A 371 -33.25 28.87 40.55
N PRO A 372 -32.90 29.78 41.48
CA PRO A 372 -33.07 29.48 42.89
C PRO A 372 -34.53 29.10 43.14
N ASP A 373 -34.76 27.97 43.81
CA ASP A 373 -36.04 27.67 44.44
C ASP A 373 -36.21 28.72 45.53
N ILE A 374 -36.85 29.83 45.18
CA ILE A 374 -37.28 30.82 46.15
C ILE A 374 -38.41 30.16 46.91
N ASP A 375 -38.21 29.93 48.21
CA ASP A 375 -39.26 29.43 49.08
C ASP A 375 -40.36 30.48 49.16
N LEU A 376 -41.48 30.20 48.49
CA LEU A 376 -42.68 31.03 48.50
C LEU A 376 -43.64 30.64 49.63
N THR A 377 -43.28 29.72 50.53
CA THR A 377 -44.16 29.39 51.66
C THR A 377 -44.36 30.61 52.58
N GLY A 378 -45.63 30.94 52.82
CA GLY A 378 -46.01 32.12 53.60
C GLY A 378 -45.97 33.45 52.83
N VAL A 379 -45.59 33.44 51.54
CA VAL A 379 -45.73 34.61 50.67
C VAL A 379 -47.17 34.73 50.21
N ASP A 380 -47.83 35.84 50.51
CA ASP A 380 -49.17 36.19 50.03
C ASP A 380 -49.09 37.41 49.08
N PRO A 381 -49.08 37.21 47.75
CA PRO A 381 -49.00 38.32 46.81
C PRO A 381 -50.21 39.25 46.82
N SER A 382 -51.33 38.84 47.46
CA SER A 382 -52.54 39.67 47.53
C SER A 382 -52.40 40.87 48.48
N THR A 383 -51.41 40.82 49.38
CA THR A 383 -51.09 41.93 50.29
C THR A 383 -50.10 42.93 49.70
N TRP A 384 -49.62 42.69 48.48
CA TRP A 384 -48.60 43.52 47.86
C TRP A 384 -49.21 44.71 47.11
N VAL A 385 -48.66 45.91 47.36
CA VAL A 385 -49.09 47.14 46.71
C VAL A 385 -47.88 47.93 46.21
N LEU A 386 -48.07 48.67 45.12
CA LEU A 386 -47.08 49.63 44.65
C LEU A 386 -47.13 50.87 45.54
N ASP A 387 -46.03 51.20 46.20
CA ASP A 387 -45.92 52.44 46.96
C ASP A 387 -45.89 53.64 46.00
N PRO A 388 -46.89 54.55 46.04
CA PRO A 388 -46.93 55.70 45.14
C PRO A 388 -45.81 56.72 45.38
N ALA A 389 -45.11 56.67 46.53
CA ALA A 389 -44.02 57.58 46.84
C ALA A 389 -42.66 57.10 46.32
N THR A 390 -42.41 55.79 46.36
CA THR A 390 -41.10 55.21 45.99
C THR A 390 -41.13 54.42 44.68
N GLY A 391 -42.31 54.02 44.21
CA GLY A 391 -42.48 53.14 43.06
C GLY A 391 -42.05 51.69 43.32
N ASN A 392 -41.75 51.33 44.58
CA ASN A 392 -41.38 49.97 44.96
C ASN A 392 -42.61 49.18 45.45
N MET A 393 -42.57 47.86 45.30
CA MET A 393 -43.56 46.96 45.87
C MET A 393 -43.37 46.84 47.38
N ILE A 394 -44.43 46.98 48.16
CA ILE A 394 -44.43 46.82 49.63
C ILE A 394 -45.47 45.75 49.99
N ASP A 395 -45.12 44.86 50.91
CA ASP A 395 -46.06 43.94 51.53
C ASP A 395 -46.80 44.64 52.68
N THR A 396 -48.10 44.86 52.52
CA THR A 396 -48.92 45.57 53.51
C THR A 396 -49.11 44.81 54.83
N ALA A 397 -48.86 43.49 54.86
CA ALA A 397 -48.96 42.68 56.07
C ALA A 397 -47.74 42.88 57.00
N THR A 398 -46.56 43.14 56.42
CA THR A 398 -45.30 43.28 57.16
C THR A 398 -44.77 44.72 57.18
N GLY A 399 -45.21 45.57 56.25
CA GLY A 399 -44.74 46.95 56.08
C GLY A 399 -43.35 47.05 55.46
N LEU A 400 -42.81 45.95 54.94
CA LEU A 400 -41.46 45.88 54.38
C LEU A 400 -41.49 45.89 52.84
N PRO A 401 -40.44 46.41 52.17
CA PRO A 401 -40.27 46.27 50.74
C PRO A 401 -40.23 44.79 50.33
N VAL A 402 -40.92 44.44 49.25
CA VAL A 402 -40.88 43.10 48.67
C VAL A 402 -39.54 42.92 47.97
N ASP A 403 -38.83 41.83 48.25
CA ASP A 403 -37.58 41.49 47.55
C ASP A 403 -37.88 41.30 46.05
N PRO A 404 -37.20 42.03 45.14
CA PRO A 404 -37.41 41.91 43.70
C PRO A 404 -37.27 40.48 43.16
N ALA A 405 -36.41 39.63 43.76
CA ALA A 405 -36.26 38.23 43.37
C ALA A 405 -37.51 37.41 43.73
N ILE A 406 -38.09 37.64 44.92
CA ILE A 406 -39.35 37.00 45.35
C ILE A 406 -40.51 37.46 44.45
N ALA A 407 -40.59 38.75 44.14
CA ALA A 407 -41.60 39.27 43.22
C ALA A 407 -41.49 38.65 41.82
N ALA A 408 -40.28 38.54 41.28
CA ALA A 408 -40.03 37.91 39.99
C ALA A 408 -40.39 36.41 39.99
N ALA A 409 -40.07 35.67 41.06
CA ALA A 409 -40.43 34.25 41.17
C ALA A 409 -41.94 34.01 41.28
N VAL A 410 -42.68 34.84 42.03
CA VAL A 410 -44.15 34.80 42.08
C VAL A 410 -44.77 35.03 40.70
N ILE A 411 -44.26 36.01 39.95
CA ILE A 411 -44.73 36.29 38.58
C ILE A 411 -44.42 35.12 37.64
N ALA A 412 -43.21 34.57 37.71
CA ALA A 412 -42.82 33.42 36.90
C ALA A 412 -43.67 32.17 37.20
N GLN A 413 -44.00 31.92 38.47
CA GLN A 413 -44.88 30.81 38.87
C GLN A 413 -46.33 31.01 38.37
N ALA A 414 -46.86 32.22 38.45
CA ALA A 414 -48.19 32.55 37.92
C ALA A 414 -48.26 32.41 36.40
N GLN A 415 -47.20 32.81 35.68
CA GLN A 415 -47.10 32.66 34.23
C GLN A 415 -46.98 31.19 33.80
N ALA A 416 -46.19 30.38 34.52
CA ALA A 416 -46.08 28.95 34.26
C ALA A 416 -47.41 28.21 34.50
N ALA A 417 -48.16 28.58 35.55
CA ALA A 417 -49.49 28.02 35.83
C ALA A 417 -50.55 28.41 34.79
N ALA A 418 -50.40 29.55 34.11
CA ALA A 418 -51.29 29.99 33.04
C ALA A 418 -50.98 29.37 31.67
N ALA A 419 -49.81 28.72 31.52
CA ALA A 419 -49.37 28.08 30.28
C ALA A 419 -49.64 26.56 30.23
N GLN A 420 -50.11 25.96 31.33
CA GLN A 420 -50.68 24.62 31.41
C GLN A 420 -52.21 24.68 31.27
#